data_AF-A0A453NIN4-F1
#
_entry.id   AF-A0A453NIN4-F1
#
_cell.length_a   1.000
_cell.length_b   1.000
_cell.length_c   1.000
_cell.angle_alpha   90.00
_cell.angle_beta   90.00
_cell.angle_gamma   90.00
#
_symmetry.space_group_name_H-M   'P 1'
#
loop_
_entity.id
_entity.type
_entity.pdbx_description
1 polymer ?
#
loop_
_entity_poly.entity_id
_entity_poly.type
_entity_poly.pdbx_seq_one_letter_code
_entity_poly.pdbx_strand_id
1 'polypeptide(L)'
;VLYLQVTYAGAGNIKDGRSKLILRDVFVAHVPVNNGNFQPKCIYTAVMLRRMLDAILNSDTFDDKDYVGNKRLELSGQLVSLLFEDLFKTMNTYAVDRMNKNSDMARSSPLDFSQLIMQQDVITSGLERAISTGNWDIKRFKMHRKGVSQVLSRLSYMASLGYMTRITPQFEKTRKTSGPRALQPSQWGMLCPCDTPEGEACGLTKNLALMTHVTTDQEEGPLRNLCFSLGVEDLSLLSGEEIHAPGSFLVMFNGLILGKHRQPQRFANNMRTFRRSGKIGEFVSVFVNEKQHCIHIASDGGRVCRPLIIADKGRSRVKEHHMKELR
;
A
#
# COMPACT_ATOMS: atom_id res chain seq x y z
N VAL A 1 0.16 3.47 -1.02
CA VAL A 1 -0.42 4.20 -2.18
C VAL A 1 -1.94 4.09 -2.18
N LEU A 2 -2.62 5.04 -1.53
CA LEU A 2 -4.07 5.16 -1.57
C LEU A 2 -4.45 5.95 -2.81
N TYR A 3 -5.12 5.30 -3.76
CA TYR A 3 -5.67 5.96 -4.92
C TYR A 3 -6.75 6.94 -4.49
N LEU A 4 -6.44 8.23 -4.63
CA LEU A 4 -7.41 9.32 -4.69
C LEU A 4 -8.42 8.99 -5.80
N GLN A 5 -9.52 8.34 -5.43
CA GLN A 5 -10.72 8.38 -6.25
C GLN A 5 -11.22 9.82 -6.22
N VAL A 6 -10.83 10.59 -7.23
CA VAL A 6 -11.40 11.91 -7.51
C VAL A 6 -12.86 11.70 -7.87
N THR A 7 -13.75 11.97 -6.93
CA THR A 7 -15.17 12.11 -7.20
C THR A 7 -15.38 13.40 -8.00
N TYR A 8 -15.86 13.27 -9.23
CA TYR A 8 -16.25 14.43 -10.02
C TYR A 8 -17.55 15.03 -9.46
N ALA A 9 -17.50 16.33 -9.15
CA ALA A 9 -18.67 17.19 -9.11
C ALA A 9 -19.31 17.21 -10.51
N GLY A 10 -20.64 17.20 -10.56
CA GLY A 10 -21.41 17.04 -11.80
C GLY A 10 -20.98 18.03 -12.88
N ALA A 11 -20.77 17.53 -14.10
CA ALA A 11 -20.47 18.36 -15.26
C ALA A 11 -21.01 17.74 -16.57
N GLY A 12 -21.91 18.49 -17.21
CA GLY A 12 -21.92 18.80 -18.64
C GLY A 12 -22.05 17.67 -19.65
N ASN A 13 -23.13 17.72 -20.45
CA ASN A 13 -23.44 16.89 -21.62
C ASN A 13 -22.46 17.07 -22.79
N ILE A 14 -21.27 16.46 -22.76
CA ILE A 14 -20.41 16.30 -23.96
C ILE A 14 -19.88 14.87 -24.02
N LYS A 15 -20.42 14.06 -24.94
CA LYS A 15 -20.16 12.61 -25.03
C LYS A 15 -18.74 12.26 -25.49
N ASP A 16 -18.09 13.09 -26.31
CA ASP A 16 -16.76 12.79 -26.88
C ASP A 16 -15.57 13.00 -25.92
N GLY A 17 -15.72 13.83 -24.89
CA GLY A 17 -14.68 14.05 -23.87
C GLY A 17 -14.73 13.04 -22.72
N ARG A 18 -15.93 12.47 -22.45
CA ARG A 18 -16.15 11.59 -21.30
C ARG A 18 -15.40 10.27 -21.41
N SER A 19 -15.33 9.68 -22.60
CA SER A 19 -14.63 8.40 -22.82
C SER A 19 -13.13 8.51 -22.52
N LYS A 20 -12.48 9.58 -23.01
CA LYS A 20 -11.05 9.84 -22.75
C LYS A 20 -10.77 10.10 -21.27
N LEU A 21 -11.65 10.85 -20.58
CA LEU A 21 -11.53 11.10 -19.14
C LEU A 21 -11.67 9.81 -18.33
N ILE A 22 -12.62 8.94 -18.68
CA ILE A 22 -12.80 7.64 -18.02
C ILE A 22 -11.57 6.76 -18.23
N LEU A 23 -11.04 6.69 -19.46
CA LEU A 23 -9.83 5.91 -19.74
C LEU A 23 -8.59 6.46 -19.03
N ARG A 24 -8.51 7.77 -18.82
CA ARG A 24 -7.38 8.42 -18.16
C ARG A 24 -7.45 8.30 -16.63
N ASP A 25 -8.61 8.58 -16.03
CA ASP A 25 -8.72 8.81 -14.59
C ASP A 25 -9.38 7.63 -13.84
N VAL A 26 -10.15 6.77 -14.53
CA VAL A 26 -10.92 5.68 -13.89
C VAL A 26 -10.33 4.31 -14.23
N PHE A 27 -10.10 4.02 -15.51
CA PHE A 27 -9.56 2.72 -15.94
C PHE A 27 -8.09 2.61 -15.54
N VAL A 28 -7.76 1.62 -14.69
CA VAL A 28 -6.38 1.38 -14.22
C VAL A 28 -5.77 2.70 -13.71
N ALA A 29 -6.43 3.31 -12.73
CA ALA A 29 -6.11 4.65 -12.22
C ALA A 29 -4.66 4.78 -11.70
N HIS A 30 -4.03 3.65 -11.37
CA HIS A 30 -2.65 3.62 -10.90
C HIS A 30 -1.58 3.84 -11.94
N VAL A 31 -1.87 3.54 -13.20
CA VAL A 31 -0.90 3.74 -14.28
C VAL A 31 -1.08 5.17 -14.80
N PRO A 32 -0.09 6.06 -14.59
CA PRO A 32 -0.23 7.45 -15.00
C PRO A 32 -0.22 7.58 -16.54
N VAL A 33 -0.96 8.56 -17.06
CA VAL A 33 -0.96 8.95 -18.47
C VAL A 33 -0.23 10.27 -18.59
N ASN A 34 1.00 10.24 -19.11
CA ASN A 34 1.80 11.44 -19.29
C ASN A 34 1.58 11.99 -20.71
N ASN A 35 1.26 13.28 -20.83
CA ASN A 35 1.07 13.99 -22.11
C ASN A 35 0.09 13.29 -23.08
N GLY A 36 -0.94 12.61 -22.57
CA GLY A 36 -1.90 11.88 -23.38
C GLY A 36 -1.39 10.56 -23.97
N ASN A 37 -0.21 10.09 -23.56
CA ASN A 37 0.31 8.78 -23.98
C ASN A 37 -0.35 7.63 -23.20
N PHE A 38 -1.21 6.87 -23.86
CA PHE A 38 -1.89 5.70 -23.29
C PHE A 38 -1.11 4.38 -23.44
N GLN A 39 0.04 4.37 -24.13
CA GLN A 39 0.85 3.18 -24.37
C GLN A 39 1.15 2.38 -23.08
N PRO A 40 1.55 2.99 -21.94
CA PRO A 40 1.79 2.23 -20.72
C PRO A 40 0.53 1.53 -20.20
N LYS A 41 -0.64 2.15 -20.31
CA LYS A 41 -1.93 1.53 -19.94
C LYS A 41 -2.27 0.37 -20.86
N CYS A 42 -2.11 0.54 -22.17
CA CYS A 42 -2.36 -0.52 -23.14
C CYS A 42 -1.48 -1.75 -22.85
N ILE A 43 -0.18 -1.54 -22.63
CA ILE A 43 0.75 -2.62 -22.29
C ILE A 43 0.35 -3.26 -20.96
N TYR A 44 0.03 -2.47 -19.94
CA TYR A 44 -0.41 -2.98 -18.65
C TYR A 44 -1.62 -3.91 -18.77
N THR A 45 -2.65 -3.48 -19.51
CA THR A 45 -3.85 -4.29 -19.77
C THR A 45 -3.52 -5.54 -20.57
N ALA A 46 -2.62 -5.46 -21.56
CA ALA A 46 -2.17 -6.63 -22.31
C ALA A 46 -1.47 -7.66 -21.40
N VAL A 47 -0.61 -7.21 -20.48
CA VAL A 47 0.01 -8.09 -19.48
C VAL A 47 -1.02 -8.70 -18.53
N MET A 48 -2.04 -7.93 -18.10
CA MET A 48 -3.15 -8.48 -17.30
C MET A 48 -3.90 -9.59 -18.03
N LEU A 49 -4.27 -9.34 -19.30
CA LEU A 49 -4.96 -10.34 -20.13
C LEU A 49 -4.10 -11.58 -20.35
N ARG A 50 -2.79 -11.40 -20.60
CA ARG A 50 -1.85 -12.51 -20.72
C ARG A 50 -1.82 -13.36 -19.46
N ARG A 51 -1.69 -12.74 -18.27
CA ARG A 51 -1.71 -13.47 -16.99
C ARG A 51 -3.04 -14.21 -16.78
N MET A 52 -4.15 -13.65 -17.23
CA MET A 52 -5.45 -14.33 -17.20
C MET A 52 -5.48 -15.55 -18.13
N LEU A 53 -4.97 -15.42 -19.35
CA LEU A 53 -4.87 -16.53 -20.30
C LEU A 53 -3.92 -17.64 -19.80
N ASP A 54 -2.77 -17.26 -19.24
CA ASP A 54 -1.82 -18.19 -18.63
C ASP A 54 -2.46 -18.97 -17.46
N ALA A 55 -3.33 -18.33 -16.68
CA ALA A 55 -4.09 -18.97 -15.60
C ALA A 55 -5.20 -19.91 -16.07
N ILE A 56 -5.80 -19.62 -17.23
CA ILE A 56 -6.77 -20.53 -17.86
C ILE A 56 -6.05 -21.79 -18.37
N LEU A 57 -4.86 -21.65 -18.92
CA LEU A 57 -4.07 -22.75 -19.47
C LEU A 57 -3.36 -23.56 -18.38
N ASN A 58 -2.84 -22.90 -17.34
CA ASN A 58 -2.04 -23.51 -16.29
C ASN A 58 -2.61 -23.20 -14.91
N SER A 59 -3.18 -24.22 -14.25
CA SER A 59 -3.71 -24.10 -12.88
C SER A 59 -2.67 -23.70 -11.83
N ASP A 60 -1.39 -23.95 -12.08
CA ASP A 60 -0.33 -23.65 -11.11
C ASP A 60 0.05 -22.17 -11.05
N THR A 61 -0.55 -21.34 -11.91
CA THR A 61 -0.27 -19.90 -12.00
C THR A 61 -1.29 -19.04 -11.24
N PHE A 62 -2.30 -19.65 -10.61
CA PHE A 62 -3.25 -18.94 -9.76
C PHE A 62 -2.54 -18.34 -8.54
N ASP A 63 -2.78 -17.05 -8.29
CA ASP A 63 -2.28 -16.36 -7.12
C ASP A 63 -3.13 -16.74 -5.87
N ASP A 64 -2.46 -17.13 -4.78
CA ASP A 64 -3.13 -17.44 -3.52
C ASP A 64 -3.62 -16.15 -2.83
N LYS A 65 -4.93 -16.09 -2.58
CA LYS A 65 -5.57 -14.98 -1.86
C LYS A 65 -5.10 -14.88 -0.42
N ASP A 66 -4.78 -15.98 0.25
CA ASP A 66 -4.46 -16.01 1.67
C ASP A 66 -2.95 -15.89 1.95
N TYR A 67 -2.14 -15.84 0.89
CA TYR A 67 -0.71 -15.54 0.98
C TYR A 67 -0.46 -14.18 1.66
N VAL A 68 0.31 -14.20 2.76
CA VAL A 68 0.55 -12.99 3.58
C VAL A 68 1.26 -11.88 2.81
N GLY A 69 2.11 -12.22 1.82
CA GLY A 69 2.79 -11.21 0.99
C GLY A 69 1.84 -10.38 0.11
N ASN A 70 0.62 -10.88 -0.14
CA ASN A 70 -0.43 -10.18 -0.86
C ASN A 70 -1.28 -9.28 0.08
N LYS A 71 -0.98 -9.26 1.38
CA LYS A 71 -1.66 -8.41 2.37
C LYS A 71 -0.82 -7.17 2.67
N ARG A 72 -1.52 -6.10 3.05
CA ARG A 72 -0.94 -4.87 3.59
C ARG A 72 -1.64 -4.54 4.89
N LEU A 73 -0.85 -4.22 5.90
CA LEU A 73 -1.33 -3.74 7.19
C LEU A 73 -1.46 -2.22 7.12
N GLU A 74 -2.66 -1.73 7.36
CA GLU A 74 -2.90 -0.31 7.51
C GLU A 74 -2.63 0.08 8.97
N LEU A 75 -1.68 0.99 9.17
CA LEU A 75 -1.29 1.45 10.50
C LEU A 75 -2.11 2.66 10.94
N SER A 76 -2.08 2.95 12.24
CA SER A 76 -2.79 4.10 12.84
C SER A 76 -2.47 5.42 12.14
N GLY A 77 -1.20 5.66 11.79
CA GLY A 77 -0.79 6.88 11.10
C GLY A 77 -1.45 7.05 9.72
N GLN A 78 -1.60 5.97 8.95
CA GLN A 78 -2.27 6.00 7.65
C GLN A 78 -3.77 6.29 7.81
N LEU A 79 -4.41 5.66 8.81
CA LEU A 79 -5.82 5.89 9.10
C LEU A 79 -6.07 7.33 9.53
N VAL A 80 -5.32 7.82 10.52
CA VAL A 80 -5.44 9.20 11.04
C VAL A 80 -5.17 10.22 9.94
N SER A 81 -4.19 9.98 9.06
CA SER A 81 -3.90 10.86 7.91
C SER A 81 -5.12 11.00 6.98
N LEU A 82 -5.78 9.89 6.63
CA LEU A 82 -7.00 9.92 5.79
C LEU A 82 -8.14 10.68 6.47
N LEU A 83 -8.35 10.46 7.76
CA LEU A 83 -9.39 11.14 8.53
C LEU A 83 -9.10 12.64 8.63
N PHE A 84 -7.86 13.01 8.93
CA PHE A 84 -7.43 14.40 9.00
C PHE A 84 -7.56 15.09 7.65
N GLU A 85 -7.19 14.45 6.54
CA GLU A 85 -7.34 15.01 5.19
C GLU A 85 -8.81 15.35 4.88
N ASP A 86 -9.74 14.47 5.24
CA ASP A 86 -11.18 14.70 5.01
C ASP A 86 -11.74 15.82 5.88
N LEU A 87 -11.38 15.84 7.17
CA LEU A 87 -11.79 16.90 8.10
C LEU A 87 -11.20 18.26 7.68
N PHE A 88 -9.94 18.29 7.26
CA PHE A 88 -9.27 19.48 6.79
C PHE A 88 -9.90 20.02 5.50
N LYS A 89 -10.22 19.15 4.55
CA LYS A 89 -10.93 19.55 3.32
C LYS A 89 -12.34 20.04 3.61
N THR A 90 -13.05 19.40 4.54
CA THR A 90 -14.38 19.83 4.97
C THR A 90 -14.33 21.22 5.63
N MET A 91 -13.32 21.47 6.49
CA MET A 91 -13.07 22.79 7.07
C MET A 91 -12.82 23.84 5.98
N ASN A 92 -12.00 23.53 4.97
CA ASN A 92 -11.75 24.44 3.85
C ASN A 92 -13.03 24.76 3.06
N THR A 93 -13.87 23.75 2.78
CA THR A 93 -15.16 23.97 2.11
C THR A 93 -16.06 24.89 2.92
N TYR A 94 -16.17 24.69 4.24
CA TYR A 94 -16.96 25.59 5.10
C TYR A 94 -16.39 27.01 5.16
N ALA A 95 -15.06 27.16 5.16
CA ALA A 95 -14.42 28.48 5.13
C ALA A 95 -14.75 29.22 3.83
N VAL A 96 -14.69 28.53 2.68
CA VAL A 96 -15.04 29.09 1.37
C VAL A 96 -16.53 29.45 1.31
N ASP A 97 -17.42 28.56 1.75
CA ASP A 97 -18.87 28.81 1.76
C ASP A 97 -19.25 30.02 2.63
N ARG A 98 -18.56 30.20 3.77
CA ARG A 98 -18.74 31.39 4.63
C ARG A 98 -18.21 32.64 3.98
N MET A 99 -17.04 32.57 3.35
CA MET A 99 -16.45 33.70 2.65
C MET A 99 -17.41 34.20 1.55
N ASN A 100 -17.99 33.28 0.78
CA ASN A 100 -18.96 33.62 -0.27
C ASN A 100 -20.23 34.26 0.32
N LYS A 101 -20.78 33.72 1.42
CA LYS A 101 -21.94 34.33 2.10
C LYS A 101 -21.66 35.72 2.66
N ASN A 102 -20.46 35.93 3.20
CA ASN A 102 -20.06 37.22 3.75
C ASN A 102 -19.69 38.23 2.65
N SER A 103 -19.20 37.80 1.48
CA SER A 103 -18.99 38.70 0.34
C SER A 103 -20.30 39.19 -0.27
N ASP A 104 -21.35 38.36 -0.23
CA ASP A 104 -22.68 38.73 -0.71
C ASP A 104 -23.37 39.76 0.23
N MET A 105 -23.01 39.75 1.53
CA MET A 105 -23.44 40.77 2.49
C MET A 105 -22.42 41.92 2.50
N ALA A 106 -22.65 42.98 1.72
CA ALA A 106 -21.80 44.17 1.61
C ALA A 106 -21.49 44.84 2.98
N ARG A 107 -20.51 44.30 3.71
CA ARG A 107 -19.95 44.87 4.93
C ARG A 107 -18.53 45.32 4.63
N SER A 108 -18.28 46.60 4.87
CA SER A 108 -16.99 47.29 4.70
C SER A 108 -15.99 47.02 5.85
N SER A 109 -16.24 46.03 6.70
CA SER A 109 -15.31 45.62 7.77
C SER A 109 -14.26 44.66 7.21
N PRO A 110 -12.99 44.75 7.64
CA PRO A 110 -11.95 43.81 7.25
C PRO A 110 -12.34 42.39 7.65
N LEU A 111 -12.27 41.45 6.69
CA LEU A 111 -12.55 40.04 6.94
C LEU A 111 -11.42 39.45 7.78
N ASP A 112 -11.75 39.05 9.01
CA ASP A 112 -10.83 38.31 9.86
C ASP A 112 -10.93 36.81 9.53
N PHE A 113 -9.94 36.29 8.82
CA PHE A 113 -9.85 34.87 8.46
C PHE A 113 -9.78 33.96 9.68
N SER A 114 -9.24 34.43 10.80
CA SER A 114 -9.15 33.63 12.03
C SER A 114 -10.54 33.33 12.59
N GLN A 115 -11.45 34.32 12.55
CA GLN A 115 -12.82 34.17 13.03
C GLN A 115 -13.66 33.23 12.14
N LEU A 116 -13.40 33.22 10.83
CA LEU A 116 -14.09 32.34 9.88
C LEU A 116 -13.75 30.86 10.09
N ILE A 117 -12.51 30.58 10.49
CA ILE A 117 -11.98 29.23 10.72
C ILE A 117 -12.29 28.76 12.14
N MET A 118 -12.04 29.59 13.16
CA MET A 118 -12.17 29.19 14.58
C MET A 118 -13.63 29.08 15.06
N GLN A 119 -14.61 29.48 14.25
CA GLN A 119 -16.02 29.39 14.65
C GLN A 119 -16.54 27.94 14.76
N GLN A 120 -15.86 26.96 14.17
CA GLN A 120 -16.23 25.55 14.28
C GLN A 120 -15.01 24.66 14.46
N ASP A 121 -14.98 23.93 15.59
CA ASP A 121 -13.97 22.92 15.90
C ASP A 121 -14.21 21.62 15.11
N VAL A 122 -14.26 21.70 13.77
CA VAL A 122 -14.53 20.55 12.89
C VAL A 122 -13.47 19.47 13.05
N ILE A 123 -12.20 19.88 13.13
CA ILE A 123 -11.08 18.95 13.25
C ILE A 123 -11.10 18.28 14.63
N THR A 124 -11.12 19.05 15.71
CA THR A 124 -11.07 18.53 17.09
C THR A 124 -12.26 17.61 17.35
N SER A 125 -13.48 18.09 17.11
CA SER A 125 -14.70 17.29 17.33
C SER A 125 -14.79 16.07 16.43
N GLY A 126 -14.30 16.16 15.18
CA GLY A 126 -14.27 15.05 14.24
C GLY A 126 -13.30 13.94 14.68
N LEU A 127 -12.09 14.32 15.09
CA LEU A 127 -11.08 13.38 15.60
C LEU A 127 -11.53 12.72 16.91
N GLU A 128 -12.02 13.51 17.87
CA GLU A 128 -12.53 12.98 19.14
C GLU A 128 -13.68 12.01 18.93
N ARG A 129 -14.64 12.33 18.06
CA ARG A 129 -15.76 11.44 17.73
C ARG A 129 -15.30 10.13 17.10
N ALA A 130 -14.40 10.18 16.12
CA ALA A 130 -13.93 8.99 15.42
C ALA A 130 -13.12 8.06 16.35
N ILE A 131 -12.29 8.63 17.22
CA ILE A 131 -11.45 7.86 18.15
C ILE A 131 -12.28 7.32 19.33
N SER A 132 -13.19 8.10 19.89
CA SER A 132 -14.02 7.67 21.03
C SER A 132 -15.05 6.61 20.65
N THR A 133 -15.72 6.76 19.49
CA THR A 133 -16.76 5.83 19.04
C THR A 133 -16.20 4.62 18.29
N GLY A 134 -14.98 4.73 17.74
CA GLY A 134 -14.37 3.73 16.87
C GLY A 134 -15.05 3.55 15.52
N ASN A 135 -15.95 4.46 15.16
CA ASN A 135 -16.59 4.52 13.85
C ASN A 135 -15.88 5.53 12.97
N TRP A 136 -15.21 5.03 11.93
CA TRP A 136 -14.48 5.81 10.95
C TRP A 136 -15.31 5.85 9.68
N ASP A 137 -16.11 6.90 9.56
CA ASP A 137 -16.97 7.17 8.41
C ASP A 137 -16.39 8.33 7.61
N ILE A 138 -15.66 8.01 6.53
CA ILE A 138 -15.08 8.99 5.62
C ILE A 138 -15.81 8.95 4.28
N LYS A 139 -16.77 9.86 4.13
CA LYS A 139 -17.67 9.92 2.96
C LYS A 139 -16.89 10.11 1.64
N ARG A 140 -15.85 10.95 1.65
CA ARG A 140 -15.05 11.26 0.45
C ARG A 140 -14.35 10.03 -0.13
N PHE A 141 -13.86 9.15 0.73
CA PHE A 141 -13.20 7.90 0.32
C PHE A 141 -14.13 6.69 0.34
N LYS A 142 -15.44 6.89 0.58
CA LYS A 142 -16.44 5.82 0.75
C LYS A 142 -15.98 4.74 1.73
N MET A 143 -15.29 5.16 2.79
CA MET A 143 -14.76 4.26 3.79
C MET A 143 -15.66 4.27 5.01
N HIS A 144 -16.38 3.18 5.23
CA HIS A 144 -17.21 2.98 6.43
C HIS A 144 -16.62 1.82 7.24
N ARG A 145 -15.89 2.13 8.31
CA ARG A 145 -15.28 1.13 9.19
C ARG A 145 -15.76 1.29 10.62
N LYS A 146 -16.07 0.17 11.27
CA LYS A 146 -16.51 0.11 12.66
C LYS A 146 -15.51 -0.68 13.49
N GLY A 147 -15.31 -0.27 14.75
CA GLY A 147 -14.43 -0.96 15.69
C GLY A 147 -12.94 -0.83 15.37
N VAL A 148 -12.54 0.27 14.72
CA VAL A 148 -11.14 0.58 14.40
C VAL A 148 -10.37 0.93 15.67
N SER A 149 -10.89 1.86 16.48
CA SER A 149 -10.41 2.08 17.84
C SER A 149 -11.24 1.24 18.80
N GLN A 150 -10.56 0.72 19.82
CA GLN A 150 -11.15 -0.13 20.84
C GLN A 150 -10.52 0.23 22.19
N VAL A 151 -11.25 -0.02 23.28
CA VAL A 151 -10.74 0.24 24.63
C VAL A 151 -9.62 -0.76 24.95
N LEU A 152 -8.46 -0.24 25.35
CA LEU A 152 -7.32 -1.07 25.74
C LEU A 152 -7.66 -1.93 26.96
N SER A 153 -7.48 -3.25 26.84
CA SER A 153 -7.65 -4.17 27.97
C SER A 153 -6.52 -4.01 28.98
N ARG A 154 -6.85 -3.69 30.24
CA ARG A 154 -5.89 -3.56 31.35
C ARG A 154 -5.97 -4.70 32.37
N LEU A 155 -6.38 -5.89 31.94
CA LEU A 155 -6.50 -7.06 32.82
C LEU A 155 -5.14 -7.56 33.34
N SER A 156 -4.13 -7.55 32.47
CA SER A 156 -2.75 -7.90 32.81
C SER A 156 -1.78 -7.18 31.87
N TYR A 157 -0.50 -7.17 32.24
CA TYR A 157 0.55 -6.62 31.38
C TYR A 157 0.58 -7.32 30.01
N MET A 158 0.47 -8.66 29.99
CA MET A 158 0.44 -9.43 28.75
C MET A 158 -0.83 -9.19 27.94
N ALA A 159 -1.99 -9.05 28.59
CA ALA A 159 -3.23 -8.69 27.89
C ALA A 159 -3.13 -7.32 27.22
N SER A 160 -2.46 -6.36 27.86
CA SER A 160 -2.23 -5.02 27.30
C SER A 160 -1.32 -5.08 26.08
N LEU A 161 -0.20 -5.81 26.16
CA LEU A 161 0.74 -6.00 25.05
C LEU A 161 0.11 -6.74 23.86
N GLY A 162 -0.59 -7.85 24.13
CA GLY A 162 -1.28 -8.61 23.09
C GLY A 162 -2.42 -7.83 22.42
N TYR A 163 -2.93 -6.77 23.06
CA TYR A 163 -3.88 -5.85 22.43
C TYR A 163 -3.19 -4.90 21.45
N MET A 164 -1.96 -4.46 21.76
CA MET A 164 -1.18 -3.53 20.93
C MET A 164 -0.64 -4.18 19.65
N THR A 165 -0.31 -5.47 19.69
CA THR A 165 0.25 -6.23 18.56
C THR A 165 -0.83 -6.91 17.70
N ARG A 166 -2.10 -6.67 18.00
CA ARG A 166 -3.25 -7.30 17.36
C ARG A 166 -3.51 -6.77 15.97
N ILE A 167 -3.71 -7.69 15.03
CA ILE A 167 -4.15 -7.44 13.68
C ILE A 167 -5.62 -7.82 13.55
N THR A 168 -6.42 -6.88 13.06
CA THR A 168 -7.83 -7.09 12.77
C THR A 168 -8.03 -7.19 11.26
N PRO A 169 -8.84 -8.14 10.78
CA PRO A 169 -9.15 -8.25 9.37
C PRO A 169 -10.23 -7.26 8.95
N GLN A 170 -10.25 -6.91 7.66
CA GLN A 170 -11.24 -6.02 7.06
C GLN A 170 -12.55 -6.69 6.64
N PHE A 171 -12.65 -8.03 6.70
CA PHE A 171 -13.86 -8.76 6.28
C PHE A 171 -14.84 -8.96 7.44
N GLU A 172 -16.13 -9.05 7.10
CA GLU A 172 -17.19 -9.36 8.06
C GLU A 172 -17.02 -10.77 8.64
N LYS A 173 -17.16 -10.87 9.96
CA LYS A 173 -16.93 -12.11 10.73
C LYS A 173 -17.97 -13.22 10.47
N THR A 174 -19.03 -12.90 9.74
CA THR A 174 -20.26 -13.69 9.63
C THR A 174 -20.15 -14.95 8.76
N ARG A 175 -19.16 -15.05 7.86
CA ARG A 175 -18.97 -16.28 7.05
C ARG A 175 -18.02 -17.28 7.73
N LYS A 176 -18.54 -18.49 7.97
CA LYS A 176 -17.78 -19.67 8.42
C LYS A 176 -16.99 -20.32 7.26
N THR A 177 -16.18 -19.54 6.56
CA THR A 177 -15.26 -20.06 5.54
C THR A 177 -13.92 -20.42 6.17
N SER A 178 -13.44 -21.64 5.93
CA SER A 178 -12.19 -22.17 6.52
C SER A 178 -10.92 -21.53 5.94
N GLY A 179 -10.91 -21.12 4.67
CA GLY A 179 -9.74 -20.55 3.98
C GLY A 179 -8.96 -19.49 4.76
N PRO A 180 -9.55 -18.31 5.06
CA PRO A 180 -8.84 -17.24 5.76
C PRO A 180 -8.54 -17.55 7.24
N ARG A 181 -9.19 -18.56 7.81
CA ARG A 181 -9.00 -19.01 9.21
C ARG A 181 -7.84 -19.99 9.34
N ALA A 182 -7.52 -20.69 8.26
CA ALA A 182 -6.46 -21.68 8.26
C ALA A 182 -5.09 -21.04 8.50
N LEU A 183 -4.23 -21.77 9.20
CA LEU A 183 -2.85 -21.39 9.43
C LEU A 183 -2.08 -21.48 8.11
N GLN A 184 -1.62 -20.35 7.59
CA GLN A 184 -0.86 -20.29 6.34
C GLN A 184 0.64 -20.40 6.60
N PRO A 185 1.39 -21.30 5.93
CA PRO A 185 2.86 -21.40 6.09
C PRO A 185 3.59 -20.09 5.77
N SER A 186 3.02 -19.27 4.89
CA SER A 186 3.57 -17.97 4.50
C SER A 186 3.71 -16.97 5.67
N GLN A 187 3.01 -17.18 6.79
CA GLN A 187 3.06 -16.28 7.96
C GLN A 187 4.19 -16.59 8.94
N TRP A 188 5.01 -17.61 8.66
CA TRP A 188 6.09 -18.07 9.54
C TRP A 188 7.01 -16.93 10.01
N GLY A 189 7.16 -16.78 11.33
CA GLY A 189 7.97 -15.76 11.99
C GLY A 189 7.55 -14.31 11.73
N MET A 190 6.39 -14.09 11.12
CA MET A 190 5.75 -12.77 10.99
C MET A 190 4.52 -12.67 11.89
N LEU A 191 3.69 -13.72 11.91
CA LEU A 191 2.52 -13.80 12.78
C LEU A 191 2.71 -14.94 13.79
N CYS A 192 2.20 -14.75 15.01
CA CYS A 192 2.18 -15.80 16.01
C CYS A 192 1.20 -16.90 15.58
N PRO A 193 1.62 -18.18 15.50
CA PRO A 193 0.72 -19.26 15.08
C PRO A 193 -0.29 -19.66 16.16
N CYS A 194 -0.03 -19.35 17.43
CA CYS A 194 -0.85 -19.78 18.56
C CYS A 194 -1.74 -18.67 19.13
N ASP A 195 -1.34 -17.41 18.98
CA ASP A 195 -2.01 -16.28 19.61
C ASP A 195 -3.18 -15.76 18.74
N THR A 196 -4.28 -16.51 18.81
CA THR A 196 -5.58 -16.19 18.24
C THR A 196 -6.66 -16.43 19.30
N PRO A 197 -7.70 -15.59 19.40
CA PRO A 197 -8.83 -15.88 20.28
C PRO A 197 -9.57 -17.13 19.81
N GLU A 198 -10.17 -17.85 20.76
CA GLU A 198 -11.12 -18.93 20.48
C GLU A 198 -12.49 -18.38 20.07
N GLY A 199 -13.34 -19.24 19.49
CA GLY A 199 -14.69 -18.89 19.06
C GLY A 199 -14.77 -18.28 17.65
N GLU A 200 -15.70 -17.36 17.44
CA GLU A 200 -16.03 -16.84 16.10
C GLU A 200 -14.86 -16.08 15.43
N ALA A 201 -13.96 -15.50 16.23
CA ALA A 201 -12.80 -14.76 15.74
C ALA A 201 -11.56 -15.63 15.46
N CYS A 202 -11.64 -16.94 15.71
CA CYS A 202 -10.51 -17.86 15.56
C CYS A 202 -9.96 -17.86 14.13
N GLY A 203 -8.65 -17.64 14.01
CA GLY A 203 -7.91 -17.55 12.75
C GLY A 203 -8.07 -16.22 12.00
N LEU A 204 -9.00 -15.36 12.42
CA LEU A 204 -9.26 -14.07 11.79
C LEU A 204 -8.46 -12.96 12.48
N THR A 205 -8.53 -12.92 13.81
CA THR A 205 -7.70 -12.04 14.62
C THR A 205 -6.36 -12.73 14.84
N LYS A 206 -5.27 -12.08 14.43
CA LYS A 206 -3.92 -12.61 14.54
C LYS A 206 -3.04 -11.60 15.27
N ASN A 207 -1.95 -12.06 15.87
CA ASN A 207 -0.99 -11.18 16.53
C ASN A 207 0.37 -11.21 15.82
N LEU A 208 1.06 -10.07 15.82
CA LEU A 208 2.42 -9.94 15.31
C LEU A 208 3.42 -10.76 16.14
N ALA A 209 4.44 -11.33 15.49
CA ALA A 209 5.55 -11.97 16.19
C ALA A 209 6.59 -10.94 16.69
N LEU A 210 7.46 -11.35 17.63
CA LEU A 210 8.37 -10.45 18.36
C LEU A 210 9.29 -9.61 17.48
N MET A 211 9.97 -10.23 16.51
CA MET A 211 10.95 -9.53 15.65
C MET A 211 10.31 -8.98 14.38
N THR A 212 9.02 -8.69 14.38
CA THR A 212 8.38 -8.13 13.19
C THR A 212 8.51 -6.63 13.09
N HIS A 213 8.57 -6.17 11.84
CA HIS A 213 8.53 -4.76 11.50
C HIS A 213 7.53 -4.53 10.38
N VAL A 214 6.68 -3.51 10.52
CA VAL A 214 5.77 -3.10 9.44
C VAL A 214 6.42 -1.95 8.67
N THR A 215 6.63 -2.16 7.38
CA THR A 215 7.28 -1.18 6.49
C THR A 215 6.49 0.12 6.38
N THR A 216 7.20 1.22 6.22
CA THR A 216 6.65 2.54 5.87
C THR A 216 6.90 2.83 4.38
N ASP A 217 6.09 3.72 3.80
CA ASP A 217 6.26 4.15 2.41
C ASP A 217 7.62 4.87 2.25
N GLN A 218 8.33 4.57 1.17
CA GLN A 218 9.56 5.26 0.78
C GLN A 218 9.42 5.95 -0.58
N GLU A 219 10.20 7.00 -0.79
CA GLU A 219 10.18 7.76 -2.03
C GLU A 219 10.57 6.90 -3.25
N GLU A 220 9.74 6.95 -4.28
CA GLU A 220 9.87 6.10 -5.46
C GLU A 220 10.86 6.62 -6.50
N GLY A 221 11.02 7.95 -6.60
CA GLY A 221 11.82 8.61 -7.64
C GLY A 221 13.27 8.14 -7.71
N PRO A 222 14.04 8.21 -6.61
CA PRO A 222 15.44 7.76 -6.58
C PRO A 222 15.59 6.27 -6.93
N LEU A 223 14.67 5.43 -6.45
CA LEU A 223 14.68 3.99 -6.71
C LEU A 223 14.40 3.67 -8.18
N ARG A 224 13.47 4.40 -8.80
CA ARG A 224 13.18 4.26 -10.23
C ARG A 224 14.40 4.64 -11.08
N ASN A 225 15.07 5.75 -10.77
CA ASN A 225 16.29 6.18 -11.47
C ASN A 225 17.43 5.16 -11.31
N LEU A 226 17.56 4.55 -10.13
CA LEU A 226 18.51 3.47 -9.89
C LEU A 226 18.21 2.25 -10.76
N CYS A 227 16.94 1.89 -10.95
CA CYS A 227 16.56 0.77 -11.82
C CYS A 227 17.04 1.01 -13.26
N PHE A 228 16.83 2.21 -13.81
CA PHE A 228 17.35 2.56 -15.14
C PHE A 228 18.88 2.55 -15.18
N SER A 229 19.55 3.07 -14.15
CA SER A 229 21.01 3.05 -14.04
C SER A 229 21.59 1.63 -13.97
N LEU A 230 20.80 0.66 -13.48
CA LEU A 230 21.15 -0.75 -13.42
C LEU A 230 20.90 -1.51 -14.74
N GLY A 231 20.42 -0.83 -15.79
CA GLY A 231 20.23 -1.42 -17.11
C GLY A 231 18.81 -1.88 -17.41
N VAL A 232 17.79 -1.34 -16.72
CA VAL A 232 16.39 -1.54 -17.12
C VAL A 232 16.11 -0.73 -18.38
N GLU A 233 15.62 -1.38 -19.43
CA GLU A 233 15.19 -0.75 -20.67
C GLU A 233 13.76 -0.22 -20.49
N ASP A 234 13.54 1.08 -20.75
CA ASP A 234 12.25 1.74 -20.53
C ASP A 234 11.14 1.15 -21.40
N LEU A 235 9.98 0.94 -20.80
CA LEU A 235 8.78 0.40 -21.44
C LEU A 235 8.37 1.18 -22.70
N SER A 236 8.58 2.50 -22.70
CA SER A 236 8.19 3.38 -23.81
C SER A 236 8.91 3.04 -25.12
N LEU A 237 10.12 2.49 -25.03
CA LEU A 237 10.99 2.19 -26.18
C LEU A 237 10.79 0.78 -26.74
N LEU A 238 9.98 -0.05 -26.08
CA LEU A 238 9.87 -1.48 -26.37
C LEU A 238 8.66 -1.80 -27.25
N SER A 239 8.87 -2.69 -28.22
CA SER A 239 7.78 -3.32 -28.97
C SER A 239 7.14 -4.48 -28.19
N GLY A 240 5.92 -4.89 -28.59
CA GLY A 240 5.24 -6.02 -27.96
C GLY A 240 6.02 -7.34 -28.01
N GLU A 241 6.76 -7.58 -29.09
CA GLU A 241 7.62 -8.76 -29.27
C GLU A 241 8.83 -8.72 -28.34
N GLU A 242 9.39 -7.52 -28.15
CA GLU A 242 10.59 -7.31 -27.33
C GLU A 242 10.34 -7.43 -25.83
N ILE A 243 9.12 -7.11 -25.37
CA ILE A 243 8.73 -7.20 -23.95
C ILE A 243 8.82 -8.65 -23.46
N HIS A 244 8.37 -9.59 -24.29
CA HIS A 244 8.33 -11.02 -23.99
C HIS A 244 9.41 -11.83 -24.71
N ALA A 245 10.48 -11.17 -25.17
CA ALA A 245 11.60 -11.83 -25.81
C ALA A 245 12.19 -12.94 -24.90
N PRO A 246 12.66 -14.07 -25.46
CA PRO A 246 13.21 -15.16 -24.68
C PRO A 246 14.39 -14.68 -23.81
N GLY A 247 14.37 -15.05 -22.53
CA GLY A 247 15.39 -14.65 -21.56
C GLY A 247 15.25 -13.22 -21.04
N SER A 248 14.21 -12.49 -21.41
CA SER A 248 13.87 -11.18 -20.86
C SER A 248 12.93 -11.30 -19.66
N PHE A 249 13.13 -10.47 -18.65
CA PHE A 249 12.26 -10.38 -17.48
C PHE A 249 11.65 -8.98 -17.39
N LEU A 250 10.34 -8.92 -17.17
CA LEU A 250 9.62 -7.68 -16.89
C LEU A 250 10.03 -7.14 -15.52
N VAL A 251 10.31 -5.85 -15.41
CA VAL A 251 10.63 -5.20 -14.13
C VAL A 251 9.41 -4.44 -13.64
N MET A 252 8.84 -4.92 -12.53
CA MET A 252 7.69 -4.33 -11.87
C MET A 252 8.13 -3.59 -10.59
N PHE A 253 7.75 -2.32 -10.47
CA PHE A 253 8.01 -1.50 -9.29
C PHE A 253 6.69 -1.02 -8.69
N ASN A 254 6.40 -1.40 -7.45
CA ASN A 254 5.12 -1.13 -6.77
C ASN A 254 3.88 -1.49 -7.62
N GLY A 255 4.01 -2.53 -8.45
CA GLY A 255 2.93 -3.00 -9.34
C GLY A 255 2.84 -2.27 -10.69
N LEU A 256 3.68 -1.26 -10.95
CA LEU A 256 3.83 -0.63 -12.26
C LEU A 256 4.93 -1.30 -13.09
N ILE A 257 4.72 -1.43 -14.40
CA ILE A 257 5.74 -1.96 -15.31
C ILE A 257 6.70 -0.82 -15.64
N LEU A 258 7.96 -0.93 -15.19
CA LEU A 258 9.00 0.03 -15.53
C LEU A 258 9.63 -0.25 -16.90
N GLY A 259 9.75 -1.53 -17.25
CA GLY A 259 10.55 -1.93 -18.39
C GLY A 259 10.91 -3.40 -18.36
N LYS A 260 12.01 -3.75 -19.04
CA LYS A 260 12.54 -5.12 -19.06
C LYS A 260 14.03 -5.17 -18.70
N HIS A 261 14.51 -6.36 -18.34
CA HIS A 261 15.90 -6.61 -18.03
C HIS A 261 16.31 -8.05 -18.44
N ARG A 262 17.49 -8.21 -19.04
CA ARG A 262 17.98 -9.50 -19.58
C ARG A 262 18.70 -10.39 -18.55
N GLN A 263 19.23 -9.79 -17.48
CA GLN A 263 20.00 -10.50 -16.43
C GLN A 263 19.35 -10.36 -15.05
N PRO A 264 18.21 -11.03 -14.77
CA PRO A 264 17.40 -10.77 -13.58
C PRO A 264 18.11 -11.05 -12.26
N GLN A 265 18.89 -12.13 -12.17
CA GLN A 265 19.61 -12.50 -10.95
C GLN A 265 20.74 -11.49 -10.64
N ARG A 266 21.44 -11.00 -11.67
CA ARG A 266 22.46 -9.96 -11.52
C ARG A 266 21.84 -8.66 -11.02
N PHE A 267 20.73 -8.25 -11.61
CA PHE A 267 19.96 -7.08 -11.17
C PHE A 267 19.54 -7.20 -9.69
N ALA A 268 18.92 -8.31 -9.31
CA ALA A 268 18.48 -8.54 -7.95
C ALA A 268 19.64 -8.58 -6.95
N ASN A 269 20.78 -9.13 -7.33
CA ASN A 269 21.99 -9.14 -6.49
C ASN A 269 22.60 -7.75 -6.34
N ASN A 270 22.65 -6.94 -7.40
CA ASN A 270 23.09 -5.55 -7.33
C ASN A 270 22.19 -4.74 -6.38
N MET A 271 20.86 -4.85 -6.53
CA MET A 271 19.90 -4.20 -5.64
C MET A 271 20.09 -4.62 -4.17
N ARG A 272 20.30 -5.92 -3.91
CA ARG A 272 20.59 -6.41 -2.54
C ARG A 272 21.91 -5.84 -1.99
N THR A 273 22.92 -5.66 -2.83
CA THR A 273 24.21 -5.06 -2.43
C THR A 273 24.06 -3.58 -2.08
N PHE A 274 23.29 -2.81 -2.86
CA PHE A 274 22.97 -1.42 -2.53
C PHE A 274 22.19 -1.31 -1.22
N ARG A 275 21.24 -2.22 -0.97
CA ARG A 275 20.48 -2.26 0.28
C ARG A 275 21.36 -2.55 1.49
N ARG A 276 22.25 -3.54 1.36
CA ARG A 276 23.16 -3.96 2.44
C ARG A 276 24.25 -2.93 2.74
N SER A 277 24.57 -2.05 1.80
CA SER A 277 25.51 -0.94 2.00
C SER A 277 24.83 0.35 2.47
N GLY A 278 23.52 0.32 2.73
CA GLY A 278 22.75 1.47 3.20
C GLY A 278 22.50 2.55 2.13
N LYS A 279 22.75 2.25 0.85
CA LYS A 279 22.52 3.21 -0.25
C LYS A 279 21.06 3.30 -0.67
N ILE A 280 20.30 2.23 -0.45
CA ILE A 280 18.83 2.22 -0.59
C ILE A 280 18.21 1.76 0.73
N GLY A 281 16.94 2.10 0.92
CA GLY A 281 16.22 1.76 2.15
C GLY A 281 16.18 0.26 2.43
N GLU A 282 16.31 -0.09 3.71
CA GLU A 282 16.34 -1.48 4.18
C GLU A 282 15.06 -2.27 3.87
N PHE A 283 13.93 -1.58 3.74
CA PHE A 283 12.63 -2.16 3.45
C PHE A 283 12.33 -2.31 1.95
N VAL A 284 13.20 -1.85 1.06
CA VAL A 284 13.04 -2.09 -0.38
C VAL A 284 13.20 -3.58 -0.65
N SER A 285 12.14 -4.26 -1.08
CA SER A 285 12.19 -5.69 -1.41
C SER A 285 12.49 -5.90 -2.89
N VAL A 286 13.31 -6.92 -3.20
CA VAL A 286 13.54 -7.38 -4.57
C VAL A 286 13.42 -8.91 -4.65
N PHE A 287 12.57 -9.37 -5.55
CA PHE A 287 12.28 -10.79 -5.78
C PHE A 287 12.23 -11.08 -7.28
N VAL A 288 12.82 -12.19 -7.71
CA VAL A 288 12.78 -12.66 -9.09
C VAL A 288 11.78 -13.81 -9.14
N ASN A 289 10.68 -13.62 -9.86
CA ASN A 289 9.70 -14.63 -10.16
C ASN A 289 10.03 -15.27 -11.51
N GLU A 290 10.56 -16.49 -11.48
CA GLU A 290 10.92 -17.23 -12.69
C GLU A 290 9.70 -17.72 -13.45
N LYS A 291 8.62 -18.13 -12.76
CA LYS A 291 7.38 -18.59 -13.38
C LYS A 291 6.69 -17.50 -14.21
N GLN A 292 6.69 -16.28 -13.68
CA GLN A 292 6.06 -15.13 -14.35
C GLN A 292 7.05 -14.34 -15.21
N HIS A 293 8.33 -14.74 -15.26
CA HIS A 293 9.40 -13.96 -15.88
C HIS A 293 9.39 -12.49 -15.46
N CYS A 294 9.24 -12.23 -14.16
CA CYS A 294 9.12 -10.88 -13.60
C CYS A 294 10.10 -10.65 -12.45
N ILE A 295 10.67 -9.45 -12.38
CA ILE A 295 11.40 -8.93 -11.23
C ILE A 295 10.46 -7.98 -10.49
N HIS A 296 10.12 -8.30 -9.26
CA HIS A 296 9.29 -7.45 -8.42
C HIS A 296 10.16 -6.65 -7.47
N ILE A 297 9.95 -5.34 -7.48
CA ILE A 297 10.55 -4.37 -6.58
C ILE A 297 9.39 -3.71 -5.83
N ALA A 298 9.49 -3.65 -4.51
CA ALA A 298 8.49 -3.00 -3.69
C ALA A 298 9.13 -2.09 -2.64
N SER A 299 8.67 -0.84 -2.58
CA SER A 299 9.03 0.18 -1.60
C SER A 299 7.81 0.74 -0.86
N ASP A 300 6.63 0.15 -1.10
CA ASP A 300 5.37 0.48 -0.45
C ASP A 300 5.36 0.06 1.03
N GLY A 301 4.62 0.82 1.83
CA GLY A 301 4.39 0.56 3.25
C GLY A 301 3.32 -0.49 3.50
N GLY A 302 3.22 -0.95 4.75
CA GLY A 302 2.24 -1.93 5.21
C GLY A 302 2.63 -3.39 4.96
N ARG A 303 3.79 -3.67 4.33
CA ARG A 303 4.37 -5.03 4.29
C ARG A 303 4.92 -5.40 5.66
N VAL A 304 4.78 -6.67 6.03
CA VAL A 304 5.42 -7.22 7.25
C VAL A 304 6.78 -7.79 6.88
N CYS A 305 7.78 -7.43 7.67
CA CYS A 305 9.17 -7.84 7.52
C CYS A 305 9.68 -8.46 8.82
N ARG A 306 10.73 -9.27 8.71
CA ARG A 306 11.48 -9.81 9.85
C ARG A 306 12.98 -9.75 9.53
N PRO A 307 13.84 -9.39 10.50
CA PRO A 307 15.27 -9.41 10.32
C PRO A 307 15.76 -10.86 10.23
N LEU A 308 16.76 -11.09 9.38
CA LEU A 308 17.41 -12.39 9.21
C LEU A 308 18.92 -12.20 9.12
N ILE A 309 19.65 -13.17 9.64
CA ILE A 309 21.11 -13.23 9.50
C ILE A 309 21.46 -13.63 8.06
N ILE A 310 22.36 -12.88 7.45
CA ILE A 310 22.87 -13.18 6.11
C ILE A 310 23.92 -14.29 6.21
N ALA A 311 23.78 -15.30 5.35
CA ALA A 311 24.79 -16.35 5.17
C ALA A 311 25.27 -16.37 3.71
N ASP A 312 26.58 -16.52 3.52
CA ASP A 312 27.21 -16.71 2.21
C ASP A 312 27.77 -18.13 2.13
N LYS A 313 27.37 -18.90 1.10
CA LYS A 313 27.86 -20.27 0.86
C LYS A 313 27.78 -21.17 2.12
N GLY A 314 26.67 -21.07 2.86
CA GLY A 314 26.43 -21.83 4.08
C GLY A 314 27.16 -21.33 5.34
N ARG A 315 27.90 -20.22 5.26
CA ARG A 315 28.59 -19.61 6.41
C ARG A 315 27.91 -18.30 6.82
N SER A 316 27.60 -18.17 8.11
CA SER A 316 27.04 -16.94 8.66
C SER A 316 28.00 -15.76 8.50
N ARG A 317 27.48 -14.58 8.12
CA ARG A 317 28.25 -13.33 8.15
C ARG A 317 28.44 -12.78 9.56
N VAL A 318 27.62 -13.20 10.52
CA VAL A 318 27.77 -12.81 11.92
C VAL A 318 28.98 -13.56 12.50
N LYS A 319 30.00 -12.80 12.92
CA LYS A 319 31.23 -13.32 13.52
C LYS A 319 31.26 -12.96 15.01
N GLU A 320 32.20 -13.57 15.73
CA GLU A 320 32.35 -13.38 17.18
C GLU A 320 32.57 -11.91 17.58
N HIS A 321 33.31 -11.13 16.78
CA HIS A 321 33.52 -9.71 17.08
C HIS A 321 32.21 -8.90 17.04
N HIS A 322 31.28 -9.18 16.12
CA HIS A 322 29.96 -8.56 16.12
C HIS A 322 29.17 -8.89 17.40
N MET A 323 29.35 -10.09 17.97
CA MET A 323 28.71 -10.48 19.23
C MET A 323 29.32 -9.76 20.44
N LYS A 324 30.60 -9.38 20.35
CA LYS A 324 31.28 -8.58 21.38
C LYS A 324 30.82 -7.12 21.34
N GLU A 325 30.56 -6.57 20.15
CA GLU A 325 30.01 -5.22 19.98
C GLU A 325 28.56 -5.07 20.49
N LEU A 326 27.82 -6.17 20.63
CA LEU A 326 26.45 -6.18 21.16
C LEU A 326 26.38 -6.20 22.70
N ARG A 327 27.50 -6.49 23.39
CA ARG A 327 27.57 -6.56 24.86
C ARG A 327 27.98 -5.22 25.44
#